data_AF-A0A538DSU2-F1
#
_entry.id   AF-A0A538DSU2-F1
#
_cell.length_a   1.000
_cell.length_b   1.000
_cell.length_c   1.000
_cell.angle_alpha   90.00
_cell.angle_beta   90.00
_cell.angle_gamma   90.00
#
_symmetry.space_group_name_H-M   'P 1'
#
loop_
_entity.id
_entity.type
_entity.pdbx_description
1 polymer ?
#
loop_
_entity_poly.entity_id
_entity_poly.type
_entity_poly.pdbx_seq_one_letter_code
_entity_poly.pdbx_strand_id
1 'polypeptide(L)'
;VTGTTGARDDLSPALAGLVARVRALGNGVALYAGFGISTPEHAHAAASLADGIVVGSRAVQVAEQGPDALRKYVSSLRGALHA
;
A
#
# COMPACT_ATOMS: atom_id res chain seq x y z
N VAL A 1 -12.58 14.52 10.12
CA VAL A 1 -12.95 13.63 8.99
C VAL A 1 -11.86 12.61 8.80
N THR A 2 -12.15 11.35 9.14
CA THR A 2 -11.29 10.18 8.94
C THR A 2 -11.51 9.59 7.56
N GLY A 3 -10.44 9.42 6.78
CA GLY A 3 -10.40 8.47 5.67
C GLY A 3 -11.12 8.90 4.39
N THR A 4 -10.38 9.54 3.48
CA THR A 4 -10.66 9.45 2.04
C THR A 4 -9.45 8.87 1.33
N THR A 5 -9.75 7.88 0.49
CA THR A 5 -8.90 7.00 -0.31
C THR A 5 -8.34 7.70 -1.57
N GLY A 6 -7.94 8.97 -1.44
CA GLY A 6 -7.28 9.69 -2.52
C GLY A 6 -5.79 9.35 -2.58
N ALA A 7 -5.26 9.17 -3.78
CA ALA A 7 -3.81 9.12 -4.00
C ALA A 7 -3.19 10.41 -3.44
N ARG A 8 -2.42 10.29 -2.37
CA ARG A 8 -1.62 11.39 -1.81
C ARG A 8 -0.21 11.26 -2.38
N ASP A 9 0.49 12.37 -2.56
CA ASP A 9 1.87 12.37 -3.06
C ASP A 9 2.87 11.77 -2.06
N ASP A 10 2.46 11.62 -0.80
CA ASP A 10 3.29 11.08 0.27
C ASP A 10 2.49 10.15 1.20
N LEU A 11 3.19 9.18 1.78
CA LEU A 11 2.59 8.22 2.69
C LEU A 11 2.04 8.97 3.92
N SER A 12 0.81 8.65 4.34
CA SER A 12 0.21 9.35 5.48
C SER A 12 1.14 9.29 6.71
N PRO A 13 1.55 10.41 7.32
CA PRO A 13 2.43 10.40 8.50
C PRO A 13 1.80 9.68 9.70
N ALA A 14 0.48 9.49 9.68
CA ALA A 14 -0.24 8.68 10.66
C ALA A 14 -0.01 7.16 10.54
N LEU A 15 0.51 6.66 9.41
CA LEU A 15 0.66 5.22 9.18
C LEU A 15 1.64 4.58 10.15
N ALA A 16 2.80 5.20 10.38
CA ALA A 16 3.81 4.65 11.30
C ALA A 16 3.27 4.52 12.73
N GLY A 17 2.57 5.54 13.24
CA GLY A 17 1.94 5.51 14.56
C GLY A 17 0.82 4.47 14.66
N LEU A 18 0.02 4.32 13.61
CA LEU A 18 -1.02 3.29 13.55
C LEU A 18 -0.41 1.87 13.54
N VAL A 19 0.61 1.64 12.72
CA VAL A 19 1.34 0.37 12.63
C VAL A 19 1.90 -0.01 14.00
N ALA A 20 2.58 0.91 14.68
CA ALA A 20 3.17 0.65 16.00
C ALA A 20 2.10 0.24 17.02
N ARG A 21 0.97 0.95 17.05
CA ARG A 21 -0.15 0.63 17.97
C ARG A 21 -0.78 -0.72 17.67
N VAL A 22 -0.98 -1.05 16.39
CA VAL A 22 -1.57 -2.33 16.00
C VAL A 22 -0.61 -3.48 16.29
N ARG A 23 0.70 -3.33 15.99
CA ARG A 23 1.71 -4.35 16.31
C ARG A 23 1.80 -4.65 17.80
N ALA A 24 1.67 -3.64 18.66
CA ALA A 24 1.67 -3.82 20.12
C ALA A 24 0.49 -4.68 20.63
N LEU A 25 -0.63 -4.73 19.89
CA LEU A 25 -1.83 -5.49 20.24
C LEU A 25 -1.98 -6.80 19.44
N GLY A 26 -1.29 -6.89 18.30
CA GLY A 26 -1.56 -7.87 17.24
C GLY A 26 -0.96 -9.26 17.46
N ASN A 27 -0.22 -9.52 18.54
CA ASN A 27 0.22 -10.85 18.98
C ASN A 27 0.68 -11.82 17.87
N GLY A 28 1.52 -11.35 16.94
CA GLY A 28 2.10 -12.19 15.87
C GLY A 28 1.22 -12.36 14.63
N VAL A 29 0.07 -11.68 14.54
CA VAL A 29 -0.72 -11.61 13.30
C VAL A 29 -0.01 -10.70 12.29
N ALA A 30 0.12 -11.18 11.06
CA ALA A 30 0.70 -10.40 9.96
C ALA A 30 -0.13 -9.14 9.68
N LEU A 31 0.54 -8.00 9.65
CA LEU A 31 -0.06 -6.68 9.44
C LEU A 31 0.12 -6.24 7.99
N TYR A 32 -0.97 -5.92 7.32
CA TYR A 32 -0.97 -5.41 5.95
C TYR A 32 -1.44 -3.95 5.89
N ALA A 33 -0.68 -3.08 5.23
CA ALA A 33 -1.05 -1.68 5.03
C ALA A 33 -1.86 -1.51 3.73
N GLY A 34 -3.01 -0.82 3.79
CA GLY A 34 -3.92 -0.70 2.64
C GLY A 34 -4.38 0.71 2.28
N PHE A 35 -3.80 1.74 2.88
CA PHE A 35 -4.28 3.12 2.74
C PHE A 35 -3.32 3.99 1.91
N GLY A 36 -3.79 4.51 0.78
CA GLY A 36 -3.04 5.48 -0.03
C GLY A 36 -1.91 4.90 -0.89
N ILE A 37 -1.82 3.58 -1.04
CA ILE A 37 -0.78 2.92 -1.82
C ILE A 37 -1.18 2.89 -3.30
N SER A 38 -0.49 3.66 -4.12
CA SER A 38 -0.81 3.86 -5.54
C SER A 38 0.41 3.90 -6.47
N THR A 39 1.62 3.96 -5.91
CA THR A 39 2.89 4.00 -6.64
C THR A 39 3.86 2.97 -6.05
N PRO A 40 4.89 2.55 -6.82
CA PRO A 40 5.95 1.68 -6.31
C PRO A 40 6.67 2.26 -5.06
N GLU A 41 6.84 3.57 -5.01
CA GLU A 41 7.47 4.27 -3.88
C GLU A 41 6.60 4.18 -2.61
N HIS A 42 5.28 4.37 -2.74
CA HIS A 42 4.35 4.16 -1.63
C HIS A 42 4.37 2.71 -1.15
N ALA A 43 4.46 1.75 -2.08
CA ALA A 43 4.53 0.33 -1.76
C ALA A 43 5.78 0.00 -0.93
N HIS A 44 6.95 0.48 -1.35
CA HIS A 44 8.21 0.30 -0.63
C HIS A 44 8.17 0.94 0.77
N ALA A 45 7.71 2.18 0.86
CA ALA A 45 7.61 2.90 2.13
C ALA A 45 6.63 2.21 3.11
N ALA A 46 5.50 1.72 2.61
CA ALA A 46 4.52 1.00 3.44
C ALA A 46 5.04 -0.38 3.88
N ALA A 47 5.72 -1.12 3.01
CA ALA A 47 6.31 -2.42 3.33
C ALA A 47 7.51 -2.32 4.30
N SER A 48 8.11 -1.15 4.44
CA SER A 48 9.12 -0.89 5.49
C SER A 48 8.51 -0.81 6.89
N LEU A 49 7.18 -0.69 7.01
CA LEU A 49 6.46 -0.56 8.28
C LEU A 49 5.58 -1.81 8.58
N ALA A 50 5.00 -2.39 7.54
CA ALA A 50 4.04 -3.50 7.61
C ALA A 50 4.61 -4.78 6.98
N ASP A 51 4.01 -5.93 7.27
CA ASP A 51 4.44 -7.23 6.73
C ASP A 51 4.01 -7.41 5.26
N GLY A 52 3.13 -6.55 4.78
CA GLY A 52 2.76 -6.47 3.38
C GLY A 52 1.87 -5.28 3.07
N ILE A 53 1.44 -5.19 1.81
CA ILE A 53 0.60 -4.11 1.30
C ILE A 53 -0.65 -4.64 0.62
N VAL A 54 -1.69 -3.80 0.57
CA VAL A 54 -2.92 -4.03 -0.16
C VAL A 54 -3.19 -2.83 -1.05
N VAL A 55 -3.49 -3.08 -2.33
CA VAL A 55 -3.79 -2.02 -3.30
C VAL A 55 -5.13 -2.32 -3.97
N GLY A 56 -6.13 -1.49 -3.65
CA GLY A 56 -7.51 -1.62 -4.16
C GLY A 56 -7.81 -0.61 -5.27
N SER A 57 -8.20 0.61 -4.88
CA SER A 57 -8.73 1.63 -5.81
C SER A 57 -7.83 1.90 -7.02
N ARG A 58 -6.51 1.98 -6.83
CA ARG A 58 -5.59 2.20 -7.94
C ARG A 58 -5.49 1.00 -8.87
N ALA A 59 -5.55 -0.22 -8.35
CA ALA A 59 -5.54 -1.43 -9.17
C ALA A 59 -6.80 -1.49 -10.05
N VAL A 60 -7.96 -1.15 -9.51
CA VAL A 60 -9.22 -1.07 -10.28
C VAL A 60 -9.13 -0.03 -11.39
N GLN A 61 -8.68 1.19 -11.09
CA GLN A 61 -8.50 2.26 -12.09
C GLN A 61 -7.53 1.86 -13.22
N VAL A 62 -6.45 1.16 -12.90
CA VAL A 62 -5.51 0.69 -13.93
C VAL A 62 -6.13 -0.46 -14.73
N ALA A 63 -6.92 -1.33 -14.10
CA ALA A 63 -7.59 -2.43 -14.77
C ALA A 63 -8.62 -1.97 -15.82
N GLU A 64 -9.21 -0.78 -15.66
CA GLU A 64 -10.05 -0.14 -16.69
C GLU A 64 -9.30 0.10 -18.00
N GLN A 65 -7.97 0.20 -17.97
CA GLN A 65 -7.11 0.34 -19.16
C GLN A 65 -6.74 -1.02 -19.79
N GLY A 66 -7.20 -2.13 -19.21
CA GLY A 66 -7.02 -3.49 -19.71
C GLY A 66 -6.04 -4.35 -18.88
N PRO A 67 -6.04 -5.67 -19.13
CA PRO A 67 -5.29 -6.64 -18.34
C PRO A 67 -3.77 -6.43 -18.39
N ASP A 68 -3.23 -5.95 -19.52
CA ASP A 68 -1.80 -5.66 -19.64
C ASP A 68 -1.36 -4.45 -18.83
N ALA A 69 -2.22 -3.43 -18.72
CA ALA A 69 -1.95 -2.27 -17.86
C ALA A 69 -1.90 -2.72 -16.39
N LEU A 70 -2.86 -3.54 -15.96
CA LEU A 70 -2.87 -4.10 -14.60
C LEU A 70 -1.64 -4.98 -14.35
N ARG A 71 -1.26 -5.84 -15.30
CA ARG A 71 -0.04 -6.66 -15.19
C ARG A 71 1.20 -5.81 -15.01
N LYS A 72 1.40 -4.77 -15.85
CA LYS A 72 2.55 -3.86 -15.76
C LYS A 72 2.58 -3.14 -14.41
N TYR A 73 1.43 -2.67 -13.94
CA TYR A 73 1.31 -2.02 -12.65
C TYR A 73 1.62 -2.95 -11.47
N VAL A 74 1.06 -4.15 -11.43
CA VAL A 74 1.39 -5.13 -10.38
C VAL A 74 2.87 -5.52 -10.43
N SER A 75 3.45 -5.64 -11.62
CA SER A 75 4.88 -5.92 -11.79
C SER A 75 5.76 -4.79 -11.26
N SER A 76 5.38 -3.52 -11.44
CA SER A 76 6.17 -2.39 -10.93
C SER A 76 6.12 -2.33 -9.40
N LEU A 77 4.95 -2.56 -8.79
CA LEU A 77 4.83 -2.68 -7.34
C LEU A 77 5.68 -3.83 -6.80
N ARG A 78 5.63 -4.99 -7.46
CA ARG A 78 6.43 -6.16 -7.06
C ARG A 78 7.93 -5.87 -7.14
N GLY A 79 8.38 -5.16 -8.17
CA GLY A 79 9.77 -4.74 -8.32
C GLY A 79 10.25 -3.88 -7.15
N ALA A 80 9.45 -2.91 -6.72
CA ALA A 80 9.80 -2.04 -5.59
C ALA A 80 9.79 -2.73 -4.21
N LEU A 81 9.05 -3.83 -4.06
CA LEU A 81 9.08 -4.66 -2.85
C LEU A 81 10.29 -5.62 -2.81
N HIS A 82 10.99 -5.79 -3.93
CA HIS A 82 12.06 -6.77 -4.12
C HIS A 82 13.43 -6.11 -4.32
N ALA A 83 13.47 -4.77 -4.39
CA ALA A 83 14.67 -3.95 -4.42
C ALA A 83 15.16 -3.66 -2.99
#